data_AF-R0IFR5-F1
#
_entry.id   AF-R0IFR5-F1
#
_cell.length_a   1.000
_cell.length_b   1.000
_cell.length_c   1.000
_cell.angle_alpha   90.00
_cell.angle_beta   90.00
_cell.angle_gamma   90.00
#
_symmetry.space_group_name_H-M   'P 1'
#
loop_
_entity.id
_entity.type
_entity.pdbx_description
1 polymer ?
#
loop_
_entity_poly.entity_id
_entity_poly.type
_entity_poly.pdbx_seq_one_letter_code
_entity_poly.pdbx_strand_id
1 'polypeptide(L)'
;MLPFFNIVPGSPSTGPIGWHLHATECGETRTSFASYVQLDFVAGTTTKSAKTGFPDFSRLPAELQVHVLSFCSSATLFRLMHTCSALRHAASKLFWARPDTWYSLDGTWLLAGGFPGETHCVTEFLRRVRQLEIRFEHVREVMPPATDEQDEQIYGFWRALQRLAPRLERVVVSHDAPRITRTISLELLKRVLQKRPRGIDAFASVITAGDASTHRGIRYRGRFGAAGWELTDPEWVRQSVLLPPKAWRGPMGEYAQAQYQIDRCLRMRRARHALRIQAAERSYLSEEEWFKCPGRECHDYFFEGRAWAVHAVETQDFMYADVPVEYKDEFDRYEDMIERVDRRAWDTVLRIRKRYRGASIQERKEIEQETLDQLLCDPDYASSKPAKESGIWMLYQDCVKEER
;
A
#
# COMPACT_ATOMS: atom_id res chain seq x y z
N MET A 1 12.01 -1.68 20.25
CA MET A 1 10.79 -2.48 20.41
C MET A 1 10.22 -2.70 19.02
N LEU A 2 10.13 -3.94 18.54
CA LEU A 2 9.61 -4.22 17.19
C LEU A 2 8.10 -3.93 17.15
N PRO A 3 7.56 -3.39 16.03
CA PRO A 3 6.13 -3.15 15.90
C PRO A 3 5.37 -4.47 15.97
N PHE A 4 4.26 -4.49 16.71
CA PHE A 4 3.42 -5.67 16.87
C PHE A 4 2.72 -5.99 15.54
N PHE A 5 3.07 -7.13 14.93
CA PHE A 5 2.26 -7.71 13.85
C PHE A 5 0.93 -8.15 14.46
N ASN A 6 -0.19 -7.60 13.97
CA ASN A 6 -1.50 -7.85 14.56
C ASN A 6 -2.46 -8.56 13.59
N ILE A 7 -2.06 -8.78 12.33
CA ILE A 7 -2.95 -9.28 11.27
C ILE A 7 -2.41 -10.56 10.66
N VAL A 8 -3.29 -11.56 10.60
CA VAL A 8 -3.06 -12.84 9.93
C VAL A 8 -3.24 -12.65 8.43
N PRO A 9 -2.34 -13.18 7.57
CA PRO A 9 -2.54 -13.18 6.13
C PRO A 9 -3.91 -13.76 5.74
N GLY A 10 -4.65 -13.05 4.88
CA GLY A 10 -6.10 -13.25 4.71
C GLY A 10 -6.55 -14.49 3.93
N SER A 11 -5.68 -15.40 3.50
CA SER A 11 -6.11 -16.62 2.80
C SER A 11 -5.09 -17.74 2.94
N PRO A 12 -5.53 -19.01 3.09
CA PRO A 12 -4.65 -20.18 2.98
C PRO A 12 -3.87 -20.09 1.68
N SER A 13 -2.55 -20.16 1.76
CA SER A 13 -1.70 -19.74 0.66
C SER A 13 -1.46 -20.86 -0.35
N THR A 14 -2.51 -21.24 -1.10
CA THR A 14 -2.42 -22.29 -2.15
C THR A 14 -1.66 -21.82 -3.41
N GLY A 15 -1.50 -20.52 -3.63
CA GLY A 15 -0.70 -19.94 -4.72
C GLY A 15 0.80 -19.91 -4.41
N PRO A 16 1.69 -19.37 -5.25
CA PRO A 16 3.12 -19.14 -4.93
C PRO A 16 3.31 -18.08 -3.82
N ILE A 17 4.48 -18.07 -3.14
CA ILE A 17 4.77 -17.05 -2.10
C ILE A 17 4.90 -15.69 -2.77
N GLY A 18 4.24 -14.69 -2.19
CA GLY A 18 4.23 -13.32 -2.70
C GLY A 18 5.52 -12.55 -2.35
N TRP A 19 6.67 -12.86 -2.96
CA TRP A 19 7.95 -12.18 -2.67
C TRP A 19 7.99 -10.67 -2.96
N HIS A 20 6.91 -10.10 -3.48
CA HIS A 20 6.76 -8.66 -3.72
C HIS A 20 5.75 -7.99 -2.77
N LEU A 21 5.50 -8.61 -1.62
CA LEU A 21 4.65 -8.06 -0.59
C LEU A 21 5.32 -6.88 0.15
N HIS A 22 4.48 -5.93 0.51
CA HIS A 22 4.77 -4.80 1.38
C HIS A 22 3.84 -4.88 2.59
N ALA A 23 4.26 -4.44 3.78
CA ALA A 23 3.38 -4.42 4.94
C ALA A 23 3.35 -3.09 5.69
N THR A 24 2.22 -2.78 6.35
CA THR A 24 2.19 -1.73 7.39
C THR A 24 2.92 -2.17 8.66
N GLU A 25 3.03 -1.24 9.60
CA GLU A 25 3.44 -1.51 10.98
C GLU A 25 2.55 -2.55 11.66
N CYS A 26 1.26 -2.61 11.31
CA CYS A 26 0.32 -3.59 11.85
C CYS A 26 0.32 -4.93 11.09
N GLY A 27 1.14 -5.06 10.06
CA GLY A 27 1.28 -6.30 9.30
C GLY A 27 0.31 -6.49 8.13
N GLU A 28 -0.46 -5.47 7.76
CA GLU A 28 -1.34 -5.57 6.59
C GLU A 28 -0.52 -5.65 5.31
N THR A 29 -0.75 -6.68 4.52
CA THR A 29 -0.02 -6.87 3.27
C THR A 29 -0.60 -6.03 2.13
N ARG A 30 0.27 -5.57 1.25
CA ARG A 30 -0.03 -4.86 0.02
C ARG A 30 0.88 -5.34 -1.10
N THR A 31 0.39 -5.24 -2.31
CA THR A 31 1.17 -5.52 -3.52
C THR A 31 1.56 -4.20 -4.19
N SER A 32 2.78 -4.08 -4.70
CA SER A 32 3.13 -2.93 -5.52
C SER A 32 2.31 -2.92 -6.83
N PHE A 33 2.00 -1.75 -7.39
CA PHE A 33 1.31 -1.70 -8.69
C PHE A 33 2.05 -2.50 -9.77
N ALA A 34 3.38 -2.41 -9.81
CA ALA A 34 4.21 -3.11 -10.78
C ALA A 34 4.03 -4.63 -10.67
N SER A 35 4.05 -5.19 -9.46
CA SER A 35 3.80 -6.61 -9.23
C SER A 35 2.36 -6.99 -9.55
N TYR A 36 1.38 -6.15 -9.19
CA TYR A 36 -0.04 -6.36 -9.50
C TYR A 36 -0.31 -6.55 -11.01
N VAL A 37 0.40 -5.80 -11.86
CA VAL A 37 0.26 -5.91 -13.32
C VAL A 37 1.26 -6.87 -13.98
N GLN A 38 2.06 -7.60 -13.21
CA GLN A 38 3.06 -8.57 -13.69
C GLN A 38 2.80 -10.03 -13.25
N LEU A 39 1.94 -10.23 -12.24
CA LEU A 39 1.82 -11.48 -11.47
C LEU A 39 1.52 -12.77 -12.27
N ASP A 40 1.02 -12.69 -13.50
CA ASP A 40 0.59 -13.90 -14.25
C ASP A 40 1.70 -14.64 -15.01
N PHE A 41 2.96 -14.18 -14.95
CA PHE A 41 4.03 -14.81 -15.75
C PHE A 41 4.70 -16.01 -15.07
N VAL A 42 4.40 -16.28 -13.79
CA VAL A 42 5.17 -17.26 -12.99
C VAL A 42 4.60 -18.68 -13.09
N ALA A 43 3.35 -18.87 -13.52
CA ALA A 43 2.75 -20.21 -13.62
C ALA A 43 2.93 -20.85 -15.02
N GLY A 44 4.15 -21.27 -15.31
CA GLY A 44 4.46 -22.56 -15.95
C GLY A 44 4.00 -22.88 -17.37
N THR A 45 3.24 -22.05 -18.06
CA THR A 45 2.88 -22.31 -19.46
C THR A 45 3.65 -21.39 -20.40
N THR A 46 4.93 -21.70 -20.59
CA THR A 46 5.65 -21.38 -21.84
C THR A 46 5.01 -22.17 -22.99
N THR A 47 3.74 -21.88 -23.29
CA THR A 47 3.17 -22.20 -24.58
C THR A 47 4.02 -21.45 -25.58
N LYS A 48 4.83 -22.19 -26.34
CA LYS A 48 5.57 -21.66 -27.48
C LYS A 48 4.59 -20.80 -28.26
N SER A 49 4.80 -19.48 -28.21
CA SER A 49 3.95 -18.50 -28.88
C SER A 49 3.92 -18.86 -30.35
N ALA A 50 2.88 -19.60 -30.74
CA ALA A 50 2.57 -19.77 -32.13
C ALA A 50 2.25 -18.37 -32.62
N LYS A 51 2.98 -17.90 -33.64
CA LYS A 51 2.71 -16.64 -34.35
C LYS A 51 1.38 -16.69 -35.11
N THR A 52 0.41 -17.48 -34.67
CA THR A 52 -0.98 -17.32 -35.06
C THR A 52 -1.41 -16.00 -34.46
N GLY A 53 -1.60 -14.99 -35.32
CA GLY A 53 -2.10 -13.69 -34.86
C GLY A 53 -3.40 -13.86 -34.07
N PHE A 54 -3.86 -12.76 -33.48
CA PHE A 54 -5.14 -12.68 -32.79
C PHE A 54 -6.33 -12.26 -33.70
N PRO A 55 -6.34 -12.42 -35.05
CA PRO A 55 -7.32 -11.75 -35.91
C PRO A 55 -8.75 -12.27 -35.74
N ASP A 56 -8.94 -13.47 -35.18
CA ASP A 56 -10.28 -14.01 -34.99
C ASP A 56 -10.98 -13.43 -33.76
N PHE A 57 -10.23 -12.95 -32.75
CA PHE A 57 -10.83 -12.34 -31.58
C PHE A 57 -11.55 -11.03 -31.91
N SER A 58 -10.97 -10.20 -32.79
CA SER A 58 -11.59 -8.94 -33.21
C SER A 58 -12.82 -9.14 -34.11
N ARG A 59 -13.05 -10.35 -34.62
CA ARG A 59 -14.25 -10.72 -35.39
C ARG A 59 -15.42 -11.14 -34.51
N LEU A 60 -15.19 -11.43 -33.23
CA LEU A 60 -16.26 -11.75 -32.31
C LEU A 60 -17.17 -10.53 -32.07
N PRO A 61 -18.48 -10.72 -31.85
CA PRO A 61 -19.35 -9.67 -31.33
C PRO A 61 -18.78 -9.01 -30.06
N ALA A 62 -19.04 -7.71 -29.89
CA ALA A 62 -18.46 -6.91 -28.81
C ALA A 62 -18.79 -7.48 -27.42
N GLU A 63 -19.96 -8.06 -27.25
CA GLU A 63 -20.44 -8.70 -26.02
C GLU A 63 -19.58 -9.93 -25.68
N LEU A 64 -19.27 -10.77 -26.68
CA LEU A 64 -18.41 -11.93 -26.50
C LEU A 64 -16.96 -11.52 -26.21
N GLN A 65 -16.47 -10.45 -26.87
CA GLN A 65 -15.15 -9.90 -26.55
C GLN A 65 -15.10 -9.43 -25.09
N VAL A 66 -16.08 -8.66 -24.63
CA VAL A 66 -16.14 -8.19 -23.23
C VAL A 66 -16.27 -9.37 -22.25
N HIS A 67 -17.07 -10.39 -22.60
CA HIS A 67 -17.20 -11.59 -21.78
C HIS A 67 -15.87 -12.33 -21.63
N VAL A 68 -15.13 -12.56 -22.72
CA VAL A 68 -13.79 -13.17 -22.67
C VAL A 68 -12.83 -12.31 -21.85
N LEU A 69 -12.82 -11.00 -22.06
CA LEU A 69 -11.98 -10.09 -21.29
C LEU A 69 -12.32 -10.11 -19.79
N SER A 70 -13.56 -10.41 -19.40
CA SER A 70 -13.94 -10.47 -17.99
C SER A 70 -13.28 -11.62 -17.22
N PHE A 71 -12.84 -12.68 -17.92
CA PHE A 71 -12.04 -13.77 -17.35
C PHE A 71 -10.54 -13.48 -17.36
N CYS A 72 -10.10 -12.41 -18.03
CA CYS A 72 -8.69 -12.05 -18.04
C CYS A 72 -8.23 -11.55 -16.66
N SER A 73 -6.99 -11.91 -16.34
CA SER A 73 -6.29 -11.40 -15.19
C SER A 73 -6.00 -9.90 -15.30
N SER A 74 -5.68 -9.25 -14.18
CA SER A 74 -5.33 -7.83 -14.16
C SER A 74 -4.09 -7.51 -15.01
N ALA A 75 -3.07 -8.38 -15.04
CA ALA A 75 -1.90 -8.17 -15.90
C ALA A 75 -2.27 -8.24 -17.38
N THR A 76 -3.12 -9.20 -17.76
CA THR A 76 -3.58 -9.35 -19.15
C THR A 76 -4.39 -8.14 -19.59
N LEU A 77 -5.35 -7.72 -18.77
CA LEU A 77 -6.15 -6.52 -19.01
C LEU A 77 -5.26 -5.27 -19.13
N PHE A 78 -4.30 -5.09 -18.22
CA PHE A 78 -3.37 -3.99 -18.26
C PHE A 78 -2.54 -4.00 -19.55
N ARG A 79 -2.01 -5.15 -19.97
CA ARG A 79 -1.28 -5.28 -21.24
C ARG A 79 -2.16 -4.90 -22.42
N LEU A 80 -3.37 -5.43 -22.51
CA LEU A 80 -4.31 -5.14 -23.60
C LEU A 80 -4.65 -3.65 -23.68
N MET A 81 -4.78 -2.96 -22.54
CA MET A 81 -4.94 -1.50 -22.51
C MET A 81 -3.80 -0.76 -23.22
N HIS A 82 -2.57 -1.26 -23.12
CA HIS A 82 -1.39 -0.62 -23.66
C HIS A 82 -1.03 -1.09 -25.07
N THR A 83 -1.27 -2.36 -25.41
CA THR A 83 -0.80 -2.96 -26.66
C THR A 83 -1.86 -3.10 -27.75
N CYS A 84 -3.16 -3.07 -27.41
CA CYS A 84 -4.23 -3.28 -28.38
C CYS A 84 -5.23 -2.12 -28.40
N SER A 85 -5.17 -1.26 -29.42
CA SER A 85 -6.07 -0.10 -29.55
C SER A 85 -7.54 -0.47 -29.61
N ALA A 86 -7.89 -1.57 -30.30
CA ALA A 86 -9.26 -2.06 -30.42
C ALA A 86 -9.87 -2.47 -29.08
N LEU A 87 -9.08 -3.11 -28.21
CA LEU A 87 -9.54 -3.61 -26.91
C LEU A 87 -9.28 -2.66 -25.75
N ARG A 88 -8.52 -1.58 -25.99
CA ARG A 88 -8.05 -0.66 -24.95
C ARG A 88 -9.16 -0.15 -24.05
N HIS A 89 -10.28 0.27 -24.63
CA HIS A 89 -11.39 0.84 -23.87
C HIS A 89 -12.08 -0.22 -22.99
N ALA A 90 -12.42 -1.38 -23.56
CA ALA A 90 -13.05 -2.49 -22.85
C ALA A 90 -12.15 -3.04 -21.74
N ALA A 91 -10.88 -3.31 -22.06
CA ALA A 91 -9.89 -3.78 -21.09
C ALA A 91 -9.68 -2.77 -19.96
N SER A 92 -9.62 -1.47 -20.28
CA SER A 92 -9.53 -0.42 -19.26
C SER A 92 -10.74 -0.42 -18.34
N LYS A 93 -11.96 -0.50 -18.89
CA LYS A 93 -13.17 -0.52 -18.07
C LYS A 93 -13.15 -1.69 -17.09
N LEU A 94 -12.77 -2.88 -17.54
CA LEU A 94 -12.71 -4.09 -16.71
C LEU A 94 -11.59 -4.02 -15.67
N PHE A 95 -10.40 -3.57 -16.03
CA PHE A 95 -9.26 -3.44 -15.12
C PHE A 95 -9.60 -2.57 -13.90
N TRP A 96 -10.22 -1.40 -14.12
CA TRP A 96 -10.58 -0.48 -13.04
C TRP A 96 -11.88 -0.85 -12.30
N ALA A 97 -12.69 -1.77 -12.85
CA ALA A 97 -13.96 -2.19 -12.29
C ALA A 97 -13.86 -3.40 -11.36
N ARG A 98 -12.66 -3.96 -11.16
CA ARG A 98 -12.47 -5.17 -10.34
C ARG A 98 -12.91 -4.93 -8.90
N PRO A 99 -13.87 -5.71 -8.37
CA PRO A 99 -14.48 -5.46 -7.07
C PRO A 99 -13.60 -5.83 -5.87
N ASP A 100 -12.59 -6.66 -6.09
CA ASP A 100 -11.64 -7.19 -5.09
C ASP A 100 -10.38 -6.31 -4.89
N THR A 101 -10.13 -5.38 -5.81
CA THR A 101 -8.91 -4.59 -5.87
C THR A 101 -9.12 -3.22 -5.24
N TRP A 102 -8.34 -2.91 -4.20
CA TRP A 102 -8.38 -1.63 -3.50
C TRP A 102 -7.05 -0.91 -3.67
N TYR A 103 -7.07 0.34 -4.12
CA TYR A 103 -5.83 1.12 -4.21
C TYR A 103 -5.59 1.89 -2.92
N SER A 104 -4.40 1.76 -2.36
CA SER A 104 -4.05 2.32 -1.06
C SER A 104 -3.47 3.72 -1.20
N LEU A 105 -3.96 4.62 -0.37
CA LEU A 105 -3.58 6.03 -0.34
C LEU A 105 -3.35 6.50 1.09
N ASP A 106 -2.44 7.46 1.27
CA ASP A 106 -2.23 8.12 2.56
C ASP A 106 -3.33 9.16 2.81
N GLY A 107 -4.01 9.04 3.95
CA GLY A 107 -5.04 9.97 4.39
C GLY A 107 -4.49 11.29 4.88
N THR A 108 -3.27 11.34 5.41
CA THR A 108 -2.63 12.59 5.85
C THR A 108 -2.39 13.54 4.67
N TRP A 109 -1.96 12.97 3.53
CA TRP A 109 -1.84 13.67 2.25
C TRP A 109 -3.17 14.27 1.77
N LEU A 110 -4.28 13.54 1.92
CA LEU A 110 -5.59 14.05 1.54
C LEU A 110 -6.08 15.17 2.45
N LEU A 111 -5.77 15.11 3.75
CA LEU A 111 -6.08 16.18 4.70
C LEU A 111 -5.32 17.47 4.39
N ALA A 112 -4.09 17.35 3.89
CA ALA A 112 -3.31 18.48 3.39
C ALA A 112 -3.83 19.02 2.04
N GLY A 113 -4.92 18.47 1.49
CA GLY A 113 -5.57 18.91 0.25
C GLY A 113 -5.24 18.08 -0.99
N GLY A 114 -4.42 17.03 -0.85
CA GLY A 114 -4.14 16.09 -1.92
C GLY A 114 -3.33 16.71 -3.07
N PHE A 115 -2.26 17.41 -2.72
CA PHE A 115 -1.40 18.09 -3.70
C PHE A 115 -0.30 17.16 -4.25
N PRO A 116 -0.05 17.11 -5.56
CA PRO A 116 0.95 16.20 -6.15
C PRO A 116 2.36 16.30 -5.54
N GLY A 117 2.77 17.50 -5.12
CA GLY A 117 4.09 17.72 -4.50
C GLY A 117 4.27 17.08 -3.14
N GLU A 118 3.19 16.68 -2.48
CA GLU A 118 3.21 16.08 -1.14
C GLU A 118 3.06 14.55 -1.18
N THR A 119 3.10 13.94 -2.37
CA THR A 119 3.07 12.47 -2.52
C THR A 119 4.16 11.98 -3.47
N HIS A 120 4.59 10.74 -3.26
CA HIS A 120 5.50 10.02 -4.16
C HIS A 120 4.78 9.30 -5.31
N CYS A 121 3.44 9.35 -5.36
CA CYS A 121 2.63 8.56 -6.28
C CYS A 121 2.08 9.39 -7.45
N VAL A 122 1.80 8.76 -8.59
CA VAL A 122 1.12 9.41 -9.73
C VAL A 122 -0.33 9.69 -9.37
N THR A 123 -0.71 10.96 -9.28
CA THR A 123 -2.08 11.38 -8.92
C THR A 123 -3.08 11.20 -10.06
N GLU A 124 -2.66 11.37 -11.32
CA GLU A 124 -3.52 11.15 -12.50
C GLU A 124 -4.09 9.73 -12.58
N PHE A 125 -3.41 8.77 -11.96
CA PHE A 125 -3.88 7.40 -11.80
C PHE A 125 -5.25 7.33 -11.11
N LEU A 126 -5.46 8.18 -10.10
CA LEU A 126 -6.67 8.20 -9.27
C LEU A 126 -7.94 8.53 -10.06
N ARG A 127 -7.82 9.21 -11.21
CA ARG A 127 -8.97 9.58 -12.05
C ARG A 127 -9.73 8.38 -12.62
N ARG A 128 -9.09 7.22 -12.63
CA ARG A 128 -9.68 5.96 -13.12
C ARG A 128 -10.09 5.01 -12.01
N VAL A 129 -9.64 5.27 -10.78
CA VAL A 129 -9.88 4.38 -9.64
C VAL A 129 -11.34 4.49 -9.18
N ARG A 130 -11.99 3.33 -9.01
CA ARG A 130 -13.35 3.21 -8.46
C ARG A 130 -13.39 2.81 -6.98
N GLN A 131 -12.30 2.24 -6.46
CA GLN A 131 -12.18 1.77 -5.09
C GLN A 131 -10.88 2.23 -4.43
N LEU A 132 -10.98 2.96 -3.33
CA LEU A 132 -9.82 3.45 -2.56
C LEU A 132 -9.85 2.98 -1.12
N GLU A 133 -8.68 2.63 -0.63
CA GLU A 133 -8.39 2.48 0.79
C GLU A 133 -7.53 3.65 1.24
N ILE A 134 -8.07 4.46 2.13
CA ILE A 134 -7.41 5.65 2.68
C ILE A 134 -6.89 5.30 4.06
N ARG A 135 -5.59 5.42 4.27
CA ARG A 135 -4.94 4.99 5.51
C ARG A 135 -4.52 6.16 6.35
N PHE A 136 -4.83 6.08 7.64
CA PHE A 136 -4.32 7.01 8.63
C PHE A 136 -3.41 6.28 9.60
N GLU A 137 -2.13 6.58 9.50
CA GLU A 137 -1.11 6.09 10.46
C GLU A 137 -1.33 6.79 11.82
N HIS A 138 -1.53 8.12 11.82
CA HIS A 138 -1.70 8.93 13.03
C HIS A 138 -2.90 9.90 12.96
N VAL A 139 -4.13 9.40 12.80
CA VAL A 139 -5.31 10.27 12.54
C VAL A 139 -5.50 11.40 13.56
N ARG A 140 -5.13 11.18 14.83
CA ARG A 140 -5.29 12.15 15.92
C ARG A 140 -4.28 13.28 15.89
N GLU A 141 -3.09 13.01 15.35
CA GLU A 141 -2.05 14.01 15.25
C GLU A 141 -2.36 15.00 14.12
N VAL A 142 -3.23 14.61 13.20
CA VAL A 142 -3.52 15.39 11.98
C VAL A 142 -4.90 16.09 12.04
N MET A 143 -5.86 15.57 12.81
CA MET A 143 -7.17 16.21 12.97
C MET A 143 -7.34 16.83 14.37
N PRO A 144 -7.79 18.10 14.48
CA PRO A 144 -8.10 18.74 15.75
C PRO A 144 -9.27 18.02 16.44
N PRO A 145 -9.49 18.27 17.75
CA PRO A 145 -10.67 17.77 18.46
C PRO A 145 -11.97 18.21 17.78
N ALA A 146 -13.08 17.66 18.23
CA ALA A 146 -14.43 17.92 17.71
C ALA A 146 -14.80 19.42 17.72
N THR A 147 -14.47 20.13 16.65
CA THR A 147 -14.71 21.57 16.44
C THR A 147 -15.24 21.81 15.02
N ASP A 148 -15.73 23.03 14.75
CA ASP A 148 -16.11 23.45 13.41
C ASP A 148 -14.94 23.35 12.41
N GLU A 149 -13.70 23.54 12.89
CA GLU A 149 -12.48 23.36 12.10
C GLU A 149 -12.28 21.90 11.67
N GLN A 150 -12.59 20.93 12.54
CA GLN A 150 -12.54 19.51 12.19
C GLN A 150 -13.54 19.20 11.08
N ASP A 151 -14.74 19.75 11.16
CA ASP A 151 -15.78 19.55 10.14
C ASP A 151 -15.35 20.14 8.79
N GLU A 152 -14.77 21.33 8.77
CA GLU A 152 -14.20 21.93 7.55
C GLU A 152 -13.04 21.11 6.97
N GLN A 153 -12.17 20.55 7.82
CA GLN A 153 -11.12 19.63 7.36
C GLN A 153 -11.69 18.36 6.74
N ILE A 154 -12.75 17.78 7.32
CA ILE A 154 -13.42 16.61 6.75
C ILE A 154 -14.06 16.95 5.40
N TYR A 155 -14.69 18.12 5.26
CA TYR A 155 -15.21 18.58 3.97
C TYR A 155 -14.08 18.82 2.95
N GLY A 156 -12.97 19.41 3.38
CA GLY A 156 -11.77 19.60 2.57
C GLY A 156 -11.20 18.27 2.07
N PHE A 157 -11.09 17.28 2.96
CA PHE A 157 -10.70 15.90 2.64
C PHE A 157 -11.57 15.29 1.54
N TRP A 158 -12.89 15.32 1.69
CA TRP A 158 -13.81 14.77 0.69
C TRP A 158 -13.76 15.53 -0.63
N ARG A 159 -13.64 16.87 -0.59
CA ARG A 159 -13.49 17.71 -1.79
C ARG A 159 -12.19 17.39 -2.55
N ALA A 160 -11.08 17.24 -1.83
CA ALA A 160 -9.80 16.84 -2.41
C ALA A 160 -9.90 15.46 -3.06
N LEU A 161 -10.53 14.50 -2.36
CA LEU A 161 -10.73 13.15 -2.86
C LEU A 161 -11.59 13.12 -4.13
N GLN A 162 -12.71 13.83 -4.17
CA GLN A 162 -13.57 13.90 -5.37
C GLN A 162 -12.86 14.56 -6.56
N ARG A 163 -12.04 15.59 -6.31
CA ARG A 163 -11.23 16.25 -7.33
C ARG A 163 -10.22 15.29 -7.95
N LEU A 164 -9.54 14.50 -7.13
CA LEU A 164 -8.49 13.57 -7.55
C LEU A 164 -9.06 12.28 -8.17
N ALA A 165 -10.17 11.78 -7.64
CA ALA A 165 -10.80 10.53 -8.02
C ALA A 165 -12.29 10.75 -8.38
N PRO A 166 -12.61 11.42 -9.50
CA PRO A 166 -13.98 11.70 -9.91
C PRO A 166 -14.84 10.47 -10.21
N ARG A 167 -14.23 9.28 -10.37
CA ARG A 167 -14.92 8.01 -10.63
C ARG A 167 -15.03 7.12 -9.39
N LEU A 168 -14.69 7.67 -8.23
CA LEU A 168 -14.69 6.93 -6.98
C LEU A 168 -16.11 6.54 -6.59
N GLU A 169 -16.30 5.26 -6.30
CA GLU A 169 -17.58 4.70 -5.89
C GLU A 169 -17.51 4.15 -4.48
N ARG A 170 -16.38 3.52 -4.12
CA ARG A 170 -16.20 2.89 -2.81
C ARG A 170 -14.93 3.37 -2.13
N VAL A 171 -15.05 3.71 -0.85
CA VAL A 171 -13.94 4.19 -0.02
C VAL A 171 -13.92 3.42 1.29
N VAL A 172 -12.76 2.91 1.68
CA VAL A 172 -12.55 2.44 3.05
C VAL A 172 -11.55 3.35 3.73
N VAL A 173 -11.97 3.96 4.84
CA VAL A 173 -11.08 4.71 5.72
C VAL A 173 -10.52 3.75 6.77
N SER A 174 -9.23 3.47 6.68
CA SER A 174 -8.50 2.56 7.56
C SER A 174 -7.68 3.34 8.57
N HIS A 175 -7.74 2.91 9.83
CA HIS A 175 -6.87 3.41 10.87
C HIS A 175 -5.91 2.31 11.32
N ASP A 176 -4.61 2.57 11.16
CA ASP A 176 -3.55 1.57 11.35
C ASP A 176 -2.82 1.74 12.71
N ALA A 177 -3.26 2.64 13.60
CA ALA A 177 -2.53 2.88 14.84
C ALA A 177 -2.70 1.72 15.83
N PRO A 178 -1.60 1.07 16.26
CA PRO A 178 -1.64 0.08 17.31
C PRO A 178 -1.94 0.79 18.64
N ARG A 179 -3.06 0.42 19.27
CA ARG A 179 -3.28 0.52 20.73
C ARG A 179 -3.73 1.83 21.38
N ILE A 180 -3.96 2.95 20.67
CA ILE A 180 -4.31 4.20 21.36
C ILE A 180 -5.83 4.47 21.38
N THR A 181 -6.46 4.09 22.50
CA THR A 181 -7.82 4.39 23.01
C THR A 181 -8.98 4.24 22.00
N ARG A 182 -9.71 3.12 22.12
CA ARG A 182 -10.83 2.69 21.25
C ARG A 182 -11.87 3.78 20.93
N THR A 183 -12.13 4.71 21.85
CA THR A 183 -13.31 5.60 21.76
C THR A 183 -13.14 6.74 20.74
N ILE A 184 -11.99 7.42 20.72
CA ILE A 184 -11.84 8.66 19.93
C ILE A 184 -11.70 8.35 18.43
N SER A 185 -11.10 7.21 18.07
CA SER A 185 -10.94 6.82 16.66
C SER A 185 -12.29 6.54 15.99
N LEU A 186 -13.23 5.90 16.69
CA LEU A 186 -14.53 5.53 16.12
C LEU A 186 -15.44 6.73 15.89
N GLU A 187 -15.51 7.70 16.81
CA GLU A 187 -16.34 8.89 16.59
C GLU A 187 -15.81 9.76 15.45
N LEU A 188 -14.49 9.88 15.31
CA LEU A 188 -13.90 10.59 14.19
C LEU A 188 -14.17 9.88 12.85
N LEU A 189 -13.94 8.57 12.78
CA LEU A 189 -14.27 7.78 11.59
C LEU A 189 -15.75 7.91 11.23
N LYS A 190 -16.64 7.84 12.21
CA LYS A 190 -18.09 8.06 12.03
C LYS A 190 -18.37 9.43 11.42
N ARG A 191 -17.78 10.50 11.94
CA ARG A 191 -17.95 11.87 11.39
C ARG A 191 -17.46 11.95 9.94
N VAL A 192 -16.29 11.37 9.64
CA VAL A 192 -15.76 11.28 8.27
C VAL A 192 -16.76 10.58 7.35
N LEU A 193 -17.30 9.42 7.75
CA LEU A 193 -18.26 8.65 6.93
C LEU A 193 -19.63 9.34 6.78
N GLN A 194 -20.09 10.08 7.80
CA GLN A 194 -21.36 10.81 7.77
C GLN A 194 -21.32 11.98 6.78
N LYS A 195 -20.17 12.64 6.62
CA LYS A 195 -19.99 13.77 5.71
C LYS A 195 -19.61 13.38 4.28
N ARG A 196 -19.66 12.08 3.95
CA ARG A 196 -19.30 11.60 2.61
C ARG A 196 -20.20 12.23 1.53
N PRO A 197 -19.66 12.52 0.34
CA PRO A 197 -20.45 12.95 -0.80
C PRO A 197 -21.48 11.90 -1.25
N ARG A 198 -22.57 12.37 -1.87
CA ARG A 198 -23.57 11.47 -2.50
C ARG A 198 -22.92 10.63 -3.60
N GLY A 199 -23.32 9.37 -3.69
CA GLY A 199 -22.81 8.42 -4.69
C GLY A 199 -21.51 7.71 -4.28
N ILE A 200 -20.92 8.04 -3.13
CA ILE A 200 -19.78 7.31 -2.57
C ILE A 200 -20.26 6.42 -1.42
N ASP A 201 -19.99 5.13 -1.55
CA ASP A 201 -20.12 4.17 -0.46
C ASP A 201 -18.85 4.18 0.38
N ALA A 202 -18.95 4.79 1.57
CA ALA A 202 -17.84 4.88 2.50
C ALA A 202 -17.99 3.85 3.63
N PHE A 203 -16.87 3.19 3.95
CA PHE A 203 -16.73 2.22 5.00
C PHE A 203 -15.58 2.64 5.92
N ALA A 204 -15.60 2.16 7.16
CA ALA A 204 -14.43 2.23 8.04
C ALA A 204 -13.83 0.85 8.20
N SER A 205 -12.51 0.81 8.32
CA SER A 205 -11.76 -0.36 8.72
C SER A 205 -10.96 -0.05 9.97
N VAL A 206 -11.27 -0.79 11.03
CA VAL A 206 -10.62 -0.63 12.33
C VAL A 206 -10.00 -1.94 12.72
N ILE A 207 -8.76 -1.87 13.21
CA ILE A 207 -8.10 -2.97 13.89
C ILE A 207 -8.48 -2.84 15.36
N THR A 208 -9.36 -3.72 15.85
CA THR A 208 -9.59 -3.79 17.29
C THR A 208 -8.56 -4.72 17.89
N ALA A 209 -7.88 -4.30 18.96
CA ALA A 209 -7.26 -5.27 19.85
C ALA A 209 -8.33 -6.29 20.26
N GLY A 210 -8.00 -7.57 20.24
CA GLY A 210 -8.88 -8.64 20.71
C GLY A 210 -9.25 -8.47 22.19
N ASP A 211 -9.74 -9.56 22.79
CA ASP A 211 -9.75 -9.63 24.26
C ASP A 211 -8.33 -9.40 24.82
N ALA A 212 -8.20 -9.05 26.11
CA ALA A 212 -6.89 -8.75 26.70
C ALA A 212 -5.88 -9.92 26.58
N SER A 213 -6.37 -11.13 26.29
CA SER A 213 -5.59 -12.34 26.04
C SER A 213 -5.08 -12.47 24.61
N THR A 214 -5.74 -11.89 23.61
CA THR A 214 -5.35 -12.03 22.20
C THR A 214 -4.77 -10.71 21.68
N HIS A 215 -3.47 -10.71 21.37
CA HIS A 215 -2.82 -9.61 20.66
C HIS A 215 -3.30 -9.44 19.22
N ARG A 216 -4.31 -10.22 18.81
CA ARG A 216 -4.89 -10.22 17.48
C ARG A 216 -5.68 -8.95 17.21
N GLY A 217 -5.33 -8.32 16.10
CA GLY A 217 -6.13 -7.29 15.46
C GLY A 217 -7.19 -7.93 14.58
N ILE A 218 -8.46 -7.96 14.99
CA ILE A 218 -9.53 -8.29 14.05
C ILE A 218 -9.89 -7.04 13.28
N ARG A 219 -9.91 -7.19 11.96
CA ARG A 219 -10.31 -6.13 11.06
C ARG A 219 -11.77 -6.27 10.71
N TYR A 220 -12.50 -5.23 11.04
CA TYR A 220 -13.91 -5.11 10.70
C TYR A 220 -14.09 -4.07 9.61
N ARG A 221 -14.90 -4.38 8.59
CA ARG A 221 -15.45 -3.35 7.71
C ARG A 221 -16.84 -2.98 8.20
N GLY A 222 -17.01 -1.72 8.61
CA GLY A 222 -18.29 -1.20 9.05
C GLY A 222 -18.86 -0.14 8.12
N ARG A 223 -20.20 -0.06 8.04
CA ARG A 223 -20.91 1.09 7.50
C ARG A 223 -21.58 1.83 8.66
N PHE A 224 -21.62 3.15 8.59
CA PHE A 224 -22.40 3.94 9.53
C PHE A 224 -23.79 4.21 8.93
N GLY A 225 -24.83 3.60 9.53
CA GLY A 225 -26.23 3.73 9.15
C GLY A 225 -27.05 4.51 10.17
N ALA A 226 -28.37 4.53 10.00
CA ALA A 226 -29.29 5.23 10.92
C ALA A 226 -29.28 4.66 12.34
N ALA A 227 -29.06 3.34 12.48
CA ALA A 227 -29.01 2.63 13.76
C ALA A 227 -27.61 2.57 14.40
N GLY A 228 -26.60 3.22 13.80
CA GLY A 228 -25.22 3.20 14.28
C GLY A 228 -24.27 2.42 13.37
N TRP A 229 -23.23 1.85 13.97
CA TRP A 229 -22.25 1.03 13.26
C TRP A 229 -22.83 -0.34 12.91
N GLU A 230 -22.86 -0.65 11.62
CA GLU A 230 -23.23 -1.96 11.11
C GLU A 230 -21.96 -2.67 10.63
N LEU A 231 -21.69 -3.83 11.22
CA LEU A 231 -20.60 -4.68 10.76
C LEU A 231 -21.01 -5.34 9.43
N THR A 232 -20.30 -4.99 8.35
CA THR A 232 -20.60 -5.51 7.00
C THR A 232 -19.76 -6.73 6.62
N ASP A 233 -18.58 -6.86 7.22
CA ASP A 233 -17.61 -7.90 6.86
C ASP A 233 -16.67 -8.18 8.05
N PRO A 234 -16.88 -9.29 8.79
CA PRO A 234 -16.06 -9.67 9.94
C PRO A 234 -14.69 -10.23 9.54
N GLU A 235 -14.54 -10.69 8.30
CA GLU A 235 -13.32 -11.27 7.76
C GLU A 235 -12.93 -10.51 6.50
N TRP A 236 -12.80 -9.18 6.60
CA TRP A 236 -12.54 -8.37 5.43
C TRP A 236 -11.12 -8.61 4.87
N VAL A 237 -11.05 -9.56 3.94
CA VAL A 237 -9.86 -9.90 3.17
C VAL A 237 -9.90 -9.10 1.87
N ARG A 238 -8.83 -8.33 1.61
CA ARG A 238 -8.74 -7.50 0.41
C ARG A 238 -7.37 -7.59 -0.22
N GLN A 239 -7.32 -7.35 -1.53
CA GLN A 239 -6.06 -7.09 -2.21
C GLN A 239 -5.83 -5.58 -2.29
N SER A 240 -4.96 -5.08 -1.42
CA SER A 240 -4.53 -3.69 -1.43
C SER A 240 -3.32 -3.51 -2.35
N VAL A 241 -3.44 -2.56 -3.28
CA VAL A 241 -2.41 -2.24 -4.27
C VAL A 241 -1.86 -0.84 -3.97
N LEU A 242 -0.53 -0.75 -3.80
CA LEU A 242 0.15 0.54 -3.70
C LEU A 242 0.11 1.24 -5.07
N LEU A 243 -0.14 2.55 -5.07
CA LEU A 243 -0.12 3.34 -6.31
C LEU A 243 1.26 3.31 -6.97
N PRO A 244 1.34 3.48 -8.31
CA PRO A 244 2.61 3.60 -9.00
C PRO A 244 3.33 4.89 -8.57
N PRO A 245 4.67 4.85 -8.43
CA PRO A 245 5.43 6.04 -8.13
C PRO A 245 5.38 7.03 -9.31
N LYS A 246 5.47 8.33 -8.99
CA LYS A 246 5.58 9.39 -10.00
C LYS A 246 6.96 9.43 -10.65
N ALA A 247 7.06 10.16 -11.76
CA ALA A 247 8.35 10.39 -12.40
C ALA A 247 9.23 11.25 -11.48
N TRP A 248 10.51 10.89 -11.36
CA TRP A 248 11.48 11.63 -10.57
C TRP A 248 12.41 12.39 -11.51
N ARG A 249 12.38 13.72 -11.43
CA ARG A 249 13.19 14.62 -12.27
C ARG A 249 13.96 15.60 -11.39
N GLY A 250 15.11 16.09 -11.86
CA GLY A 250 15.89 17.13 -11.17
C GLY A 250 16.36 16.78 -9.75
N PRO A 251 16.95 17.76 -9.03
CA PRO A 251 17.44 17.56 -7.67
C PRO A 251 16.36 17.10 -6.69
N MET A 252 15.15 17.66 -6.79
CA MET A 252 14.05 17.31 -5.90
C MET A 252 13.52 15.90 -6.18
N GLY A 253 13.55 15.47 -7.44
CA GLY A 253 13.20 14.10 -7.82
C GLY A 253 14.19 13.08 -7.32
N GLU A 254 15.49 13.36 -7.39
CA GLU A 254 16.52 12.47 -6.85
C GLU A 254 16.30 12.23 -5.34
N TYR A 255 16.08 13.30 -4.58
CA TYR A 255 15.76 13.19 -3.15
C TYR A 255 14.44 12.43 -2.90
N ALA A 256 13.36 12.80 -3.61
CA ALA A 256 12.05 12.16 -3.45
C ALA A 256 12.09 10.66 -3.81
N GLN A 257 12.88 10.28 -4.80
CA GLN A 257 13.11 8.88 -5.17
C GLN A 257 13.81 8.13 -4.04
N ALA A 258 14.84 8.72 -3.44
CA ALA A 258 15.56 8.10 -2.33
C ALA A 258 14.63 7.88 -1.13
N GLN A 259 13.82 8.88 -0.74
CA GLN A 259 12.81 8.75 0.32
C GLN A 259 11.80 7.64 0.01
N TYR A 260 11.26 7.62 -1.21
CA TYR A 260 10.34 6.55 -1.63
C TYR A 260 10.96 5.14 -1.51
N GLN A 261 12.24 4.98 -1.87
CA GLN A 261 12.91 3.68 -1.75
C GLN A 261 13.17 3.29 -0.29
N ILE A 262 13.51 4.24 0.59
CA ILE A 262 13.65 4.00 2.04
C ILE A 262 12.33 3.50 2.62
N ASP A 263 11.24 4.21 2.35
CA ASP A 263 9.89 3.82 2.77
C ASP A 263 9.49 2.44 2.23
N ARG A 264 9.81 2.18 0.96
CA ARG A 264 9.56 0.90 0.31
C ARG A 264 10.33 -0.23 1.00
N CYS A 265 11.61 -0.04 1.30
CA CYS A 265 12.44 -0.99 2.03
C CYS A 265 11.87 -1.30 3.42
N LEU A 266 11.46 -0.26 4.15
CA LEU A 266 10.83 -0.43 5.46
C LEU A 266 9.57 -1.29 5.38
N ARG A 267 8.71 -1.07 4.38
CA ARG A 267 7.51 -1.89 4.14
C ARG A 267 7.85 -3.33 3.73
N MET A 268 8.92 -3.55 2.97
CA MET A 268 9.38 -4.90 2.60
C MET A 268 9.97 -5.66 3.81
N ARG A 269 10.76 -4.99 4.65
CA ARG A 269 11.24 -5.54 5.92
C ARG A 269 10.10 -5.94 6.84
N ARG A 270 9.04 -5.12 6.91
CA ARG A 270 7.81 -5.47 7.63
C ARG A 270 7.15 -6.70 7.01
N ALA A 271 7.00 -6.76 5.68
CA ALA A 271 6.38 -7.89 4.99
C ALA A 271 7.07 -9.24 5.20
N ARG A 272 8.36 -9.24 5.56
CA ARG A 272 9.14 -10.44 5.90
C ARG A 272 8.42 -11.35 6.88
N HIS A 273 7.77 -10.81 7.90
CA HIS A 273 7.05 -11.61 8.89
C HIS A 273 5.89 -12.39 8.26
N ALA A 274 5.10 -11.72 7.42
CA ALA A 274 4.02 -12.37 6.67
C ALA A 274 4.56 -13.44 5.70
N LEU A 275 5.72 -13.21 5.08
CA LEU A 275 6.37 -14.20 4.21
C LEU A 275 6.81 -15.43 5.00
N ARG A 276 7.38 -15.25 6.20
CA ARG A 276 7.81 -16.38 7.05
C ARG A 276 6.62 -17.22 7.49
N ILE A 277 5.51 -16.58 7.84
CA ILE A 277 4.25 -17.27 8.14
C ILE A 277 3.79 -18.07 6.91
N GLN A 278 3.73 -17.46 5.72
CA GLN A 278 3.32 -18.18 4.51
C GLN A 278 4.24 -19.36 4.17
N ALA A 279 5.55 -19.19 4.34
CA ALA A 279 6.53 -20.25 4.09
C ALA A 279 6.36 -21.44 5.03
N ALA A 280 6.27 -21.18 6.32
CA ALA A 280 6.05 -22.21 7.33
C ALA A 280 4.69 -22.90 7.18
N GLU A 281 3.61 -22.14 6.94
CA GLU A 281 2.28 -22.70 6.68
C GLU A 281 2.32 -23.74 5.55
N ARG A 282 3.08 -23.46 4.47
CA ARG A 282 3.19 -24.38 3.34
C ARG A 282 4.10 -25.56 3.61
N SER A 283 5.25 -25.30 4.21
CA SER A 283 6.24 -26.32 4.55
C SER A 283 5.58 -27.42 5.39
N TYR A 284 5.05 -27.01 6.54
CA TYR A 284 4.60 -27.95 7.56
C TYR A 284 3.25 -28.61 7.26
N LEU A 285 2.34 -27.94 6.52
CA LEU A 285 1.05 -28.56 6.14
C LEU A 285 1.12 -29.40 4.87
N SER A 286 2.21 -29.31 4.09
CA SER A 286 2.34 -30.14 2.89
C SER A 286 2.77 -31.58 3.21
N GLU A 287 3.35 -31.80 4.39
CA GLU A 287 3.97 -33.08 4.77
C GLU A 287 3.16 -33.86 5.81
N GLU A 288 2.45 -33.19 6.73
CA GLU A 288 1.82 -33.82 7.90
C GLU A 288 0.37 -33.34 8.14
N GLU A 289 -0.47 -34.18 8.77
CA GLU A 289 -1.85 -33.82 9.18
C GLU A 289 -1.88 -32.83 10.36
N TRP A 290 -0.76 -32.71 11.07
CA TRP A 290 -0.58 -31.77 12.18
C TRP A 290 0.87 -31.33 12.21
N PHE A 291 1.16 -30.16 12.77
CA PHE A 291 2.54 -29.73 13.00
C PHE A 291 2.70 -28.98 14.32
N LYS A 292 3.88 -29.10 14.90
CA LYS A 292 4.27 -28.38 16.12
C LYS A 292 4.74 -26.98 15.76
N CYS A 293 4.41 -25.98 16.59
CA CYS A 293 4.95 -24.63 16.41
C CYS A 293 6.50 -24.66 16.38
N PRO A 294 7.14 -23.99 15.40
CA PRO A 294 8.61 -23.96 15.31
C PRO A 294 9.26 -23.02 16.34
N GLY A 295 8.48 -22.34 17.18
CA GLY A 295 9.00 -21.55 18.30
C GLY A 295 9.71 -22.46 19.32
N ARG A 296 10.91 -22.06 19.76
CA ARG A 296 11.79 -22.90 20.61
C ARG A 296 11.15 -23.35 21.92
N GLU A 297 10.30 -22.51 22.49
CA GLU A 297 9.62 -22.74 23.78
C GLU A 297 8.12 -23.01 23.60
N CYS A 298 7.64 -23.09 22.36
CA CYS A 298 6.23 -23.35 22.08
C CYS A 298 5.98 -24.86 21.95
N HIS A 299 4.99 -25.35 22.68
CA HIS A 299 4.59 -26.76 22.69
C HIS A 299 3.22 -27.00 22.03
N ASP A 300 2.66 -25.98 21.37
CA ASP A 300 1.36 -26.07 20.73
C ASP A 300 1.44 -26.83 19.41
N TYR A 301 0.37 -27.56 19.10
CA TYR A 301 0.20 -28.35 17.88
C TYR A 301 -1.02 -27.85 17.11
N PHE A 302 -0.94 -27.87 15.78
CA PHE A 302 -1.96 -27.31 14.90
C PHE A 302 -2.29 -28.29 13.79
N PHE A 303 -3.58 -28.43 13.51
CA PHE A 303 -4.13 -29.23 12.40
C PHE A 303 -4.51 -28.36 11.18
N GLU A 304 -4.57 -27.05 11.39
CA GLU A 304 -4.91 -26.08 10.35
C GLU A 304 -3.83 -24.99 10.28
N GLY A 305 -3.35 -24.71 9.08
CA GLY A 305 -2.37 -23.65 8.84
C GLY A 305 -2.79 -22.28 9.36
N ARG A 306 -4.07 -21.99 9.18
CA ARG A 306 -4.67 -20.74 9.65
C ARG A 306 -4.64 -20.64 11.18
N ALA A 307 -4.88 -21.73 11.90
CA ALA A 307 -4.83 -21.75 13.36
C ALA A 307 -3.39 -21.46 13.85
N TRP A 308 -2.39 -22.06 13.21
CA TRP A 308 -1.00 -21.76 13.51
C TRP A 308 -0.61 -20.32 13.14
N ALA A 309 -1.03 -19.81 11.99
CA ALA A 309 -0.72 -18.44 11.57
C ALA A 309 -1.30 -17.40 12.53
N VAL A 310 -2.49 -17.66 13.08
CA VAL A 310 -3.07 -16.86 14.18
C VAL A 310 -2.17 -16.92 15.40
N HIS A 311 -1.83 -18.12 15.87
CA HIS A 311 -0.94 -18.30 17.02
C HIS A 311 0.40 -17.59 16.84
N ALA A 312 1.05 -17.75 15.67
CA ALA A 312 2.32 -17.11 15.35
C ALA A 312 2.23 -15.59 15.50
N VAL A 313 1.18 -14.96 14.96
CA VAL A 313 0.95 -13.50 15.10
C VAL A 313 0.76 -13.10 16.56
N GLU A 314 0.04 -13.91 17.35
CA GLU A 314 -0.28 -13.62 18.74
C GLU A 314 0.91 -13.76 19.69
N THR A 315 1.68 -14.85 19.59
CA THR A 315 2.82 -15.13 20.47
C THR A 315 4.09 -14.41 20.02
N GLN A 316 4.21 -14.14 18.72
CA GLN A 316 5.43 -13.64 18.09
C GLN A 316 6.67 -14.54 18.25
N ASP A 317 6.51 -15.75 18.80
CA ASP A 317 7.60 -16.70 19.03
C ASP A 317 8.26 -17.14 17.71
N PHE A 318 7.47 -17.16 16.63
CA PHE A 318 7.95 -17.46 15.29
C PHE A 318 8.95 -16.43 14.74
N MET A 319 9.08 -15.24 15.34
CA MET A 319 10.06 -14.24 14.87
C MET A 319 11.50 -14.77 14.96
N TYR A 320 11.74 -15.70 15.87
CA TYR A 320 13.04 -16.35 16.09
C TYR A 320 13.12 -17.77 15.53
N ALA A 321 12.04 -18.27 14.95
CA ALA A 321 12.06 -19.56 14.27
C ALA A 321 12.92 -19.48 13.00
N ASP A 322 13.60 -20.58 12.71
CA ASP A 322 14.35 -20.72 11.46
C ASP A 322 13.38 -20.76 10.27
N VAL A 323 13.82 -20.19 9.15
CA VAL A 323 13.09 -20.28 7.88
C VAL A 323 13.14 -21.74 7.41
N PRO A 324 12.04 -22.31 6.91
CA PRO A 324 12.06 -23.67 6.36
C PRO A 324 13.13 -23.80 5.27
N VAL A 325 13.84 -24.94 5.27
CA VAL A 325 15.08 -25.14 4.49
C VAL A 325 14.86 -24.92 2.99
N GLU A 326 13.70 -25.30 2.48
CA GLU A 326 13.30 -25.21 1.08
C GLU A 326 13.01 -23.78 0.60
N TYR A 327 12.86 -22.82 1.51
CA TYR A 327 12.69 -21.40 1.18
C TYR A 327 13.90 -20.55 1.55
N LYS A 328 14.96 -21.15 2.10
CA LYS A 328 16.12 -20.41 2.62
C LYS A 328 16.77 -19.54 1.53
N ASP A 329 17.01 -20.10 0.36
CA ASP A 329 17.64 -19.40 -0.77
C ASP A 329 16.77 -18.24 -1.29
N GLU A 330 15.44 -18.37 -1.28
CA GLU A 330 14.52 -17.28 -1.62
C GLU A 330 14.55 -16.16 -0.58
N PHE A 331 14.57 -16.49 0.72
CA PHE A 331 14.68 -15.50 1.79
C PHE A 331 16.01 -14.76 1.73
N ASP A 332 17.12 -15.47 1.51
CA ASP A 332 18.45 -14.86 1.37
C ASP A 332 18.45 -13.88 0.18
N ARG A 333 17.90 -14.29 -0.98
CA ARG A 333 17.73 -13.40 -2.15
C ARG A 333 16.84 -12.19 -1.86
N TYR A 334 15.79 -12.37 -1.06
CA TYR A 334 14.86 -11.31 -0.68
C TYR A 334 15.52 -10.26 0.23
N GLU A 335 16.28 -10.71 1.24
CA GLU A 335 17.04 -9.83 2.13
C GLU A 335 18.14 -9.07 1.39
N ASP A 336 18.91 -9.78 0.56
CA ASP A 336 19.90 -9.20 -0.35
C ASP A 336 19.30 -8.09 -1.23
N MET A 337 18.10 -8.32 -1.76
CA MET A 337 17.39 -7.31 -2.55
C MET A 337 17.02 -6.09 -1.69
N ILE A 338 16.47 -6.28 -0.49
CA ILE A 338 16.15 -5.18 0.42
C ILE A 338 17.40 -4.36 0.73
N GLU A 339 18.50 -5.02 1.11
CA GLU A 339 19.76 -4.35 1.45
C GLU A 339 20.33 -3.55 0.28
N ARG A 340 20.29 -4.09 -0.95
CA ARG A 340 20.73 -3.36 -2.15
C ARG A 340 19.90 -2.11 -2.40
N VAL A 341 18.58 -2.18 -2.23
CA VAL A 341 17.69 -1.02 -2.43
C VAL A 341 17.91 0.01 -1.34
N ASP A 342 17.99 -0.42 -0.07
CA ASP A 342 18.21 0.46 1.08
C ASP A 342 19.55 1.18 0.99
N ARG A 343 20.64 0.44 0.68
CA ARG A 343 21.97 1.01 0.50
C ARG A 343 21.99 2.06 -0.61
N ARG A 344 21.41 1.76 -1.79
CA ARG A 344 21.35 2.72 -2.90
C ARG A 344 20.58 3.99 -2.54
N ALA A 345 19.50 3.86 -1.78
CA ALA A 345 18.70 4.99 -1.34
C ALA A 345 19.49 5.87 -0.36
N TRP A 346 20.13 5.26 0.64
CA TRP A 346 20.99 5.98 1.59
C TRP A 346 22.24 6.58 0.95
N ASP A 347 22.90 5.89 0.04
CA ASP A 347 24.03 6.43 -0.72
C ASP A 347 23.63 7.70 -1.49
N THR A 348 22.41 7.72 -2.03
CA THR A 348 21.85 8.90 -2.71
C THR A 348 21.62 10.05 -1.73
N VAL A 349 21.00 9.78 -0.58
CA VAL A 349 20.81 10.78 0.49
C VAL A 349 22.15 11.34 0.97
N LEU A 350 23.13 10.47 1.23
CA LEU A 350 24.47 10.85 1.67
C LEU A 350 25.22 11.65 0.60
N ARG A 351 25.07 11.32 -0.68
CA ARG A 351 25.62 12.09 -1.80
C ARG A 351 25.04 13.50 -1.85
N ILE A 352 23.71 13.65 -1.72
CA ILE A 352 23.04 14.95 -1.69
C ILE A 352 23.55 15.78 -0.49
N ARG A 353 23.61 15.18 0.71
CA ARG A 353 24.16 15.80 1.91
C ARG A 353 25.60 16.24 1.72
N LYS A 354 26.46 15.36 1.19
CA LYS A 354 27.88 15.64 0.96
C LYS A 354 28.07 16.78 -0.04
N ARG A 355 27.32 16.79 -1.15
CA ARG A 355 27.33 17.88 -2.14
C ARG A 355 26.98 19.21 -1.47
N TYR A 356 25.90 19.24 -0.69
CA TYR A 356 25.45 20.46 0.00
C TYR A 356 26.46 20.96 1.04
N ARG A 357 27.03 20.06 1.87
CA ARG A 357 27.99 20.44 2.91
C ARG A 357 29.35 20.86 2.35
N GLY A 358 29.82 20.20 1.29
CA GLY A 358 31.08 20.54 0.64
C GLY A 358 31.02 21.83 -0.19
N ALA A 359 29.82 22.29 -0.55
CA ALA A 359 29.60 23.51 -1.31
C ALA A 359 29.89 24.78 -0.48
N SER A 360 30.43 25.79 -1.16
CA SER A 360 30.56 27.16 -0.66
C SER A 360 29.18 27.78 -0.37
N ILE A 361 29.15 28.91 0.34
CA ILE A 361 27.90 29.62 0.65
C ILE A 361 27.13 29.97 -0.63
N GLN A 362 27.83 30.35 -1.70
CA GLN A 362 27.22 30.73 -2.97
C GLN A 362 26.65 29.49 -3.69
N GLU A 363 27.42 28.41 -3.80
CA GLU A 363 26.96 27.16 -4.40
C GLU A 363 25.77 26.55 -3.63
N ARG A 364 25.73 26.68 -2.30
CA ARG A 364 24.56 26.25 -1.50
C ARG A 364 23.30 27.04 -1.90
N LYS A 365 23.40 28.36 -2.04
CA LYS A 365 22.29 29.20 -2.50
C LYS A 365 21.82 28.79 -3.90
N GLU A 366 22.75 28.44 -4.79
CA GLU A 366 22.43 27.96 -6.15
C GLU A 366 21.71 26.62 -6.11
N ILE A 367 22.17 25.67 -5.30
CA ILE A 367 21.48 24.38 -5.10
C ILE A 367 20.06 24.58 -4.54
N GLU A 368 19.92 25.46 -3.55
CA GLU A 368 18.61 25.79 -2.97
C GLU A 368 17.69 26.43 -4.02
N GLN A 369 18.20 27.39 -4.80
CA GLN A 369 17.43 28.06 -5.84
C GLN A 369 17.03 27.10 -6.95
N GLU A 370 17.94 26.25 -7.45
CA GLU A 370 17.65 25.22 -8.45
C GLU A 370 16.53 24.27 -7.98
N THR A 371 16.60 23.85 -6.71
CA THR A 371 15.58 22.96 -6.11
C THR A 371 14.23 23.65 -5.99
N LEU A 372 14.21 24.92 -5.56
CA LEU A 372 12.98 25.71 -5.45
C LEU A 372 12.38 26.03 -6.81
N ASP A 373 13.19 26.37 -7.81
CA ASP A 373 12.75 26.62 -9.18
C ASP A 373 12.09 25.37 -9.76
N GLN A 374 12.64 24.19 -9.48
CA GLN A 374 12.00 22.93 -9.85
C GLN A 374 10.64 22.76 -9.18
N LEU A 375 10.53 22.97 -7.87
CA LEU A 375 9.26 22.86 -7.14
C LEU A 375 8.19 23.83 -7.67
N LEU A 376 8.60 25.01 -8.16
CA LEU A 376 7.70 26.00 -8.75
C LEU A 376 7.25 25.64 -10.17
N CYS A 377 8.11 25.02 -10.96
CA CYS A 377 7.86 24.80 -12.39
C CYS A 377 7.33 23.40 -12.73
N ASP A 378 7.57 22.40 -11.88
CA ASP A 378 7.21 21.01 -12.16
C ASP A 378 5.77 20.70 -11.65
N PRO A 379 4.81 20.38 -12.53
CA PRO A 379 3.43 20.10 -12.14
C PRO A 379 3.29 18.89 -11.22
N ASP A 380 4.24 17.94 -11.26
CA ASP A 380 4.26 16.80 -10.33
C ASP A 380 4.63 17.22 -8.90
N TYR A 381 5.07 18.47 -8.71
CA TYR A 381 5.41 19.09 -7.43
C TYR A 381 4.49 20.23 -7.00
N ALA A 382 3.39 20.45 -7.72
CA ALA A 382 2.41 21.48 -7.35
C ALA A 382 1.91 21.30 -5.90
N SER A 383 1.87 22.40 -5.14
CA SER A 383 1.39 22.49 -3.75
C SER A 383 0.41 23.66 -3.59
N SER A 384 -0.38 23.66 -2.51
CA SER A 384 -1.15 24.85 -2.10
C SER A 384 -0.28 25.95 -1.53
N LYS A 385 0.90 25.61 -1.03
CA LYS A 385 1.81 26.53 -0.36
C LYS A 385 2.91 27.00 -1.30
N PRO A 386 3.52 28.17 -1.04
CA PRO A 386 4.76 28.55 -1.70
C PRO A 386 5.81 27.44 -1.59
N ALA A 387 6.68 27.26 -2.59
CA ALA A 387 7.65 26.17 -2.63
C ALA A 387 8.51 26.06 -1.35
N LYS A 388 8.91 27.22 -0.79
CA LYS A 388 9.69 27.33 0.47
C LYS A 388 8.95 26.87 1.74
N GLU A 389 7.63 26.73 1.66
CA GLU A 389 6.76 26.30 2.76
C GLU A 389 6.18 24.90 2.52
N SER A 390 6.52 24.27 1.39
CA SER A 390 6.05 22.93 1.07
C SER A 390 6.69 21.89 2.00
N GLY A 391 5.94 20.85 2.35
CA GLY A 391 6.43 19.78 3.23
C GLY A 391 7.68 19.09 2.70
N ILE A 392 7.73 18.82 1.40
CA ILE A 392 8.87 18.16 0.76
C ILE A 392 10.14 19.02 0.80
N TRP A 393 10.01 20.35 0.71
CA TRP A 393 11.13 21.27 0.85
C TRP A 393 11.68 21.29 2.26
N MET A 394 10.81 21.32 3.28
CA MET A 394 11.24 21.27 4.68
C MET A 394 11.99 19.98 4.98
N LEU A 395 11.48 18.82 4.54
CA LEU A 395 12.16 17.55 4.68
C LEU A 395 13.53 17.51 3.97
N TYR A 396 13.62 18.10 2.78
CA TYR A 396 14.88 18.25 2.06
C TYR A 396 15.87 19.10 2.85
N GLN A 397 15.43 20.24 3.36
CA GLN A 397 16.23 21.18 4.15
C GLN A 397 16.75 20.52 5.43
N ASP A 398 15.88 19.84 6.18
CA ASP A 398 16.27 19.07 7.35
C ASP A 398 17.30 18.03 6.98
N CYS A 399 17.06 17.29 5.89
CA CYS A 399 18.00 16.27 5.43
C CYS A 399 19.39 16.83 5.13
N VAL A 400 19.51 17.96 4.43
CA VAL A 400 20.84 18.50 4.06
C VAL A 400 21.53 19.22 5.21
N LYS A 401 20.77 19.74 6.18
CA LYS A 401 21.27 20.53 7.34
C LYS A 401 21.51 19.72 8.62
N GLU A 402 20.94 18.53 8.78
CA GLU A 402 21.03 17.73 10.02
C GLU A 402 22.49 17.44 10.45
N GLU A 403 23.03 18.18 11.42
CA GLU A 403 24.34 17.91 12.04
C GLU A 403 24.21 16.69 12.96
N ARG A 404 24.47 15.49 12.44
CA ARG A 404 24.61 14.26 13.23
C ARG A 404 26.05 14.01 13.60
#